data_AF-A0A800A5X0-F1
#
_entry.id   AF-A0A800A5X0-F1
#
_cell.length_a   1.000
_cell.length_b   1.000
_cell.length_c   1.000
_cell.angle_alpha   90.00
_cell.angle_beta   90.00
_cell.angle_gamma   90.00
#
_symmetry.space_group_name_H-M   'P 1'
#
loop_
_entity.id
_entity.type
_entity.pdbx_description
1 polymer ?
#
loop_
_entity_poly.entity_id
_entity_poly.type
_entity_poly.pdbx_seq_one_letter_code
_entity_poly.pdbx_strand_id
1 'polypeptide(L)'
;MAEPFLTTVVGSLPKPAWLLEQISMNSDGGKQVHGRGADWMLKGDALKAAQDDAVRLAVRDQERAGVDIISDGEQRRKSYLTYVTMQFDGYDYENLVEKVTRAGRRTAEVGQCVGEV
;
A
#
# COMPACT_ATOMS: atom_id res chain seq x y z
N MET A 1 30.75 6.97 -20.52
CA MET A 1 29.75 7.14 -21.59
C MET A 1 28.39 7.14 -20.91
N ALA A 2 27.45 8.00 -21.34
CA ALA A 2 26.09 7.95 -20.79
C ALA A 2 25.42 6.63 -21.22
N GLU A 3 24.79 5.93 -20.29
CA GLU A 3 23.99 4.75 -20.63
C GLU A 3 22.71 5.18 -21.36
N PRO A 4 22.43 4.61 -22.55
CA PRO A 4 21.38 5.12 -23.43
C PRO A 4 19.96 4.82 -22.94
N PHE A 5 19.78 3.88 -22.00
CA PHE A 5 18.46 3.53 -21.46
C PHE A 5 18.55 3.28 -19.95
N LEU A 6 18.01 4.20 -19.15
CA LEU A 6 17.85 4.00 -17.71
C LEU A 6 16.59 3.17 -17.42
N THR A 7 16.71 2.30 -16.43
CA THR A 7 15.66 1.44 -15.90
C THR A 7 15.16 1.97 -14.56
N THR A 8 13.86 1.83 -14.32
CA THR A 8 13.22 2.21 -13.06
C THR A 8 12.04 1.32 -12.77
N VAL A 9 11.63 1.27 -11.51
CA VAL A 9 10.32 0.76 -11.11
C VAL A 9 9.30 1.89 -11.05
N VAL A 10 8.00 1.55 -11.04
CA VAL A 10 6.91 2.52 -10.86
C VAL A 10 6.71 2.91 -9.40
N GLY A 11 6.94 1.97 -8.46
CA GLY A 11 6.73 2.18 -7.03
C GLY A 11 6.60 0.85 -6.29
N SER A 12 5.39 0.49 -5.90
CA SER A 12 5.11 -0.66 -5.02
C SER A 12 5.76 -1.99 -5.45
N LEU A 13 6.39 -2.67 -4.49
CA LEU A 13 6.84 -4.06 -4.58
C LEU A 13 6.01 -4.96 -3.65
N PRO A 14 5.98 -6.29 -3.88
CA PRO A 14 5.29 -7.22 -3.00
C PRO A 14 5.75 -7.07 -1.55
N LYS A 15 4.79 -6.99 -0.62
CA LYS A 15 5.09 -6.90 0.81
C LYS A 15 5.33 -8.30 1.37
N PRO A 16 6.39 -8.52 2.15
CA PRO A 16 6.64 -9.81 2.77
C PRO A 16 5.47 -10.25 3.67
N ALA A 17 5.21 -11.55 3.74
CA ALA A 17 4.11 -12.12 4.54
C ALA A 17 4.28 -11.86 6.06
N TRP A 18 5.48 -11.60 6.52
CA TRP A 18 5.76 -11.20 7.91
C TRP A 18 5.46 -9.72 8.18
N LEU A 19 5.26 -8.89 7.15
CA LEU A 19 4.96 -7.47 7.27
C LEU A 19 3.46 -7.19 7.19
N LEU A 20 2.80 -7.73 6.17
CA LEU A 20 1.39 -7.45 5.86
C LEU A 20 0.61 -8.75 5.64
N GLU A 21 -0.59 -8.80 6.21
CA GLU A 21 -1.56 -9.88 6.06
C GLU A 21 -1.76 -10.24 4.58
N GLN A 22 -1.65 -11.53 4.26
CA GLN A 22 -1.83 -12.04 2.90
C GLN A 22 -3.30 -12.40 2.68
N ILE A 23 -4.07 -11.45 2.15
CA ILE A 23 -5.49 -11.63 1.87
C ILE A 23 -5.68 -11.95 0.39
N SER A 24 -6.51 -12.96 0.10
CA SER A 24 -6.96 -13.22 -1.28
C SER A 24 -7.74 -12.01 -1.79
N MET A 25 -7.21 -11.32 -2.81
CA MET A 25 -7.79 -10.09 -3.37
C MET A 25 -9.14 -10.29 -4.10
N ASN A 26 -9.76 -11.47 -4.01
CA ASN A 26 -10.90 -11.92 -4.80
C ASN A 26 -11.87 -12.87 -4.07
N SER A 27 -11.67 -13.19 -2.79
CA SER A 27 -12.70 -13.95 -2.07
C SER A 27 -13.89 -13.03 -1.80
N ASP A 28 -15.08 -13.38 -2.30
CA ASP A 28 -16.32 -12.68 -1.99
C ASP A 28 -16.42 -12.49 -0.47
N GLY A 29 -16.44 -11.23 -0.01
CA GLY A 29 -16.48 -10.87 1.42
C GLY A 29 -15.12 -10.67 2.12
N GLY A 30 -13.98 -10.75 1.43
CA GLY A 30 -12.65 -10.48 2.01
C GLY A 30 -12.36 -8.99 2.28
N LYS A 31 -11.44 -8.69 3.21
CA LYS A 31 -11.07 -7.29 3.54
C LYS A 31 -10.58 -6.56 2.29
N GLN A 32 -11.05 -5.32 2.13
CA GLN A 32 -10.92 -4.60 0.87
C GLN A 32 -9.79 -3.59 0.86
N VAL A 33 -9.13 -3.43 -0.29
CA VAL A 33 -7.96 -2.54 -0.49
C VAL A 33 -8.19 -1.09 -0.01
N HIS A 34 -9.45 -0.61 -0.02
CA HIS A 34 -9.81 0.76 0.35
C HIS A 34 -10.56 0.90 1.67
N GLY A 35 -10.96 -0.23 2.29
CA GLY A 35 -11.68 -0.28 3.56
C GLY A 35 -10.78 -0.84 4.65
N ARG A 36 -11.27 -1.86 5.38
CA ARG A 36 -10.49 -2.51 6.46
C ARG A 36 -9.19 -3.18 5.98
N GLY A 37 -9.06 -3.50 4.69
CA GLY A 37 -7.82 -3.87 4.02
C GLY A 37 -6.98 -4.97 4.67
N ALA A 38 -5.78 -5.19 4.15
CA ALA A 38 -4.81 -6.03 4.85
C ALA A 38 -4.25 -5.26 6.06
N ASP A 39 -4.08 -5.96 7.19
CA ASP A 39 -3.48 -5.39 8.38
C ASP A 39 -1.99 -5.67 8.51
N TRP A 40 -1.31 -4.77 9.20
CA TRP A 40 0.09 -4.98 9.58
C TRP A 40 0.17 -6.14 10.56
N MET A 41 1.17 -7.01 10.37
CA MET A 41 1.40 -8.14 11.27
C MET A 41 1.97 -7.71 12.62
N LEU A 42 2.56 -6.51 12.68
CA LEU A 42 3.25 -5.95 13.85
C LEU A 42 2.65 -4.59 14.20
N LYS A 43 2.97 -4.08 15.41
CA LYS A 43 2.52 -2.78 15.93
C LYS A 43 3.68 -2.02 16.59
N GLY A 44 3.49 -0.71 16.78
CA GLY A 44 4.45 0.16 17.48
C GLY A 44 5.84 0.14 16.85
N ASP A 45 6.88 0.15 17.69
CA ASP A 45 8.28 0.17 17.24
C ASP A 45 8.67 -1.07 16.44
N ALA A 46 8.10 -2.23 16.75
CA ALA A 46 8.33 -3.46 16.00
C ALA A 46 7.82 -3.34 14.55
N LEU A 47 6.68 -2.69 14.33
CA LEU A 47 6.19 -2.41 12.99
C LEU A 47 7.14 -1.50 12.22
N LYS A 48 7.61 -0.42 12.87
CA LYS A 48 8.53 0.52 12.24
C LYS A 48 9.82 -0.18 11.81
N ALA A 49 10.43 -0.97 12.70
CA ALA A 49 11.63 -1.75 12.40
C ALA A 49 11.40 -2.73 11.25
N ALA A 50 10.29 -3.47 11.27
CA ALA A 50 9.93 -4.41 10.21
C ALA A 50 9.71 -3.72 8.85
N GLN A 51 9.08 -2.54 8.84
CA GLN A 51 8.95 -1.74 7.63
C GLN A 51 10.31 -1.26 7.10
N ASP A 52 11.22 -0.84 7.98
CA ASP A 52 12.59 -0.48 7.60
C ASP A 52 13.31 -1.68 6.95
N ASP A 53 13.19 -2.87 7.54
CA ASP A 53 13.78 -4.09 7.01
C ASP A 53 13.19 -4.48 5.65
N ALA A 54 11.88 -4.31 5.46
CA ALA A 54 11.23 -4.57 4.19
C ALA A 54 11.73 -3.62 3.10
N VAL A 55 11.93 -2.33 3.43
CA VAL A 55 12.53 -1.36 2.50
C VAL A 55 13.96 -1.77 2.13
N ARG A 56 14.77 -2.21 3.11
CA ARG A 56 16.14 -2.68 2.85
C ARG A 56 16.15 -3.86 1.87
N LEU A 57 15.24 -4.83 2.03
CA LEU A 57 15.11 -5.96 1.11
C LEU A 57 14.67 -5.50 -0.29
N ALA A 58 13.66 -4.63 -0.37
CA ALA A 58 13.15 -4.08 -1.64
C ALA A 58 14.26 -3.34 -2.42
N VAL A 59 15.06 -2.52 -1.73
CA VAL A 59 16.23 -1.85 -2.30
C VAL A 59 17.25 -2.87 -2.77
N ARG A 60 17.59 -3.85 -1.92
CA ARG A 60 18.60 -4.87 -2.24
C ARG A 60 18.24 -5.71 -3.47
N ASP A 61 16.97 -6.05 -3.63
CA ASP A 61 16.50 -6.81 -4.79
C ASP A 61 16.62 -6.01 -6.09
N GLN A 62 16.29 -4.70 -6.05
CA GLN A 62 16.45 -3.81 -7.19
C GLN A 62 17.93 -3.57 -7.54
N GLU A 63 18.80 -3.37 -6.54
CA GLU A 63 20.26 -3.28 -6.76
C GLU A 63 20.81 -4.54 -7.44
N ARG A 64 20.41 -5.72 -6.96
CA ARG A 64 20.85 -7.00 -7.52
C ARG A 64 20.32 -7.25 -8.92
N ALA A 65 19.15 -6.71 -9.24
CA ALA A 65 18.56 -6.75 -10.57
C ALA A 65 19.21 -5.75 -11.55
N GLY A 66 20.01 -4.80 -11.05
CA GLY A 66 20.63 -3.76 -11.87
C GLY A 66 19.67 -2.65 -12.29
N VAL A 67 18.69 -2.32 -11.44
CA VAL A 67 17.78 -1.18 -11.69
C VAL A 67 18.49 0.14 -11.40
N ASP A 68 18.47 1.08 -12.34
CA ASP A 68 19.24 2.34 -12.25
C ASP A 68 18.61 3.33 -11.27
N ILE A 69 17.29 3.48 -11.31
CA ILE A 69 16.52 4.36 -10.42
C ILE A 69 15.58 3.49 -9.59
N ILE A 70 15.94 3.29 -8.33
CA ILE A 70 15.22 2.40 -7.41
C ILE A 70 14.18 3.16 -6.59
N SER A 71 13.25 2.42 -5.98
CA SER A 71 12.29 2.95 -4.99
C SER A 71 12.34 2.17 -3.67
N ASP A 72 11.66 2.69 -2.64
CA ASP A 72 11.46 1.99 -1.37
C ASP A 72 10.46 0.82 -1.45
N GLY A 73 9.90 0.56 -2.63
CA GLY A 73 8.89 -0.47 -2.87
C GLY A 73 7.55 -0.20 -2.17
N GLU A 74 7.32 1.03 -1.70
CA GLU A 74 6.15 1.44 -0.91
C GLU A 74 5.86 0.52 0.29
N GLN A 75 6.89 -0.03 0.92
CA GLN A 75 6.74 -1.05 1.96
C GLN A 75 6.01 -0.52 3.21
N ARG A 76 5.96 0.80 3.39
CA ARG A 76 5.27 1.48 4.51
C ARG A 76 3.80 1.82 4.25
N ARG A 77 3.30 1.58 3.04
CA ARG A 77 1.95 2.01 2.64
C ARG A 77 1.07 0.80 2.38
N LYS A 78 -0.08 0.72 3.07
CA LYS A 78 -1.10 -0.28 2.77
C LYS A 78 -1.81 -0.01 1.43
N SER A 79 -2.01 1.27 1.11
CA SER A 79 -2.73 1.76 -0.06
C SER A 79 -2.21 3.13 -0.45
N TYR A 80 -2.11 3.41 -1.76
CA TYR A 80 -1.66 4.72 -2.25
C TYR A 80 -2.64 5.85 -1.87
N LEU A 81 -3.93 5.53 -1.75
CA LEU A 81 -4.99 6.50 -1.45
C LEU A 81 -5.10 6.74 0.05
N THR A 82 -5.41 5.68 0.81
CA THR A 82 -5.72 5.83 2.25
C THR A 82 -4.50 6.21 3.08
N TYR A 83 -3.28 5.92 2.60
CA TYR A 83 -2.07 6.42 3.25
C TYR A 83 -2.03 7.96 3.32
N VAL A 84 -2.59 8.64 2.33
CA VAL A 84 -2.64 10.10 2.26
C VAL A 84 -3.91 10.63 2.89
N THR A 85 -5.07 10.14 2.47
CA THR A 85 -6.38 10.71 2.88
C THR A 85 -6.71 10.48 4.35
N MET A 86 -6.16 9.46 5.00
CA MET A 86 -6.31 9.27 6.46
C MET A 86 -5.51 10.30 7.28
N GLN A 87 -4.71 11.16 6.65
CA GLN A 87 -3.98 12.23 7.33
C GLN A 87 -4.68 13.59 7.22
N PHE A 88 -5.84 13.64 6.55
CA PHE A 88 -6.60 14.86 6.33
C PHE A 88 -7.84 14.88 7.21
N ASP A 89 -8.05 15.97 7.95
CA ASP A 89 -9.20 16.15 8.84
C ASP A 89 -10.53 16.21 8.08
N GLY A 90 -10.52 16.60 6.80
CA GLY A 90 -11.70 16.64 5.92
C GLY A 90 -12.24 15.27 5.51
N TYR A 91 -11.58 14.17 5.88
CA TYR A 91 -12.02 12.81 5.56
C TYR A 91 -12.49 12.02 6.80
N ASP A 92 -13.69 11.45 6.70
CA ASP A 92 -14.25 10.52 7.68
C ASP A 92 -13.89 9.07 7.29
N TYR A 93 -13.12 8.41 8.15
CA TYR A 93 -12.78 6.98 8.07
C TYR A 93 -13.35 6.16 9.24
N GLU A 94 -14.12 6.77 10.14
CA GLU A 94 -14.85 6.09 11.21
C GLU A 94 -16.19 5.55 10.69
N ASN A 95 -16.89 6.35 9.87
CA ASN A 95 -18.17 5.98 9.26
C ASN A 95 -17.98 5.62 7.78
N LEU A 96 -17.47 4.40 7.53
CA LEU A 96 -17.27 3.92 6.16
C LEU A 96 -18.59 3.75 5.42
N VAL A 97 -18.58 4.06 4.12
CA VAL A 97 -19.73 3.84 3.23
C VAL A 97 -19.43 2.81 2.16
N GLU A 98 -20.48 2.13 1.73
CA GLU A 98 -20.40 1.15 0.67
C GLU A 98 -20.45 1.80 -0.72
N LYS A 99 -19.48 1.49 -1.58
CA LYS A 99 -19.38 1.97 -2.96
C LYS A 99 -19.15 0.83 -3.93
N VAL A 100 -19.98 0.77 -4.97
CA VAL A 100 -19.78 -0.15 -6.09
C VAL A 100 -18.67 0.37 -7.00
N THR A 101 -17.69 -0.48 -7.31
CA THR A 101 -16.50 -0.21 -8.11
C THR A 101 -16.35 -1.24 -9.25
N ARG A 102 -15.40 -1.01 -10.16
CA ARG A 102 -15.10 -1.91 -11.30
C ARG A 102 -16.31 -2.27 -12.17
N ALA A 103 -17.17 -1.29 -12.43
CA ALA A 103 -18.39 -1.44 -13.22
C ALA A 103 -19.33 -2.54 -12.68
N GLY A 104 -19.62 -2.49 -11.38
CA GLY A 104 -20.58 -3.42 -10.75
C GLY A 104 -19.97 -4.69 -10.19
N ARG A 105 -18.69 -4.97 -10.46
CA ARG A 105 -18.05 -6.25 -10.10
C ARG A 105 -17.54 -6.31 -8.68
N ARG A 106 -17.46 -5.17 -7.99
CA ARG A 106 -16.98 -5.11 -6.61
C ARG A 106 -17.74 -4.06 -5.85
N THR A 107 -17.89 -4.30 -4.58
CA THR A 107 -18.44 -3.39 -3.60
C THR A 107 -17.35 -3.11 -2.59
N ALA A 108 -17.11 -1.87 -2.17
CA ALA A 108 -16.04 -1.48 -1.23
C ALA A 108 -16.51 -0.55 -0.13
N GLU A 109 -16.07 -0.81 1.10
CA GLU A 109 -16.15 0.15 2.21
C GLU A 109 -15.07 1.22 1.99
N VAL A 110 -15.46 2.49 1.93
CA VAL A 110 -14.56 3.62 1.67
C VAL A 110 -14.82 4.77 2.64
N GLY A 111 -13.77 5.52 2.96
CA GLY A 111 -13.90 6.79 3.68
C GLY A 111 -14.53 7.88 2.79
N GLN A 112 -15.05 8.92 3.42
CA GLN A 112 -15.78 10.01 2.77
C GLN A 112 -15.09 11.35 2.96
N CYS A 113 -15.04 12.18 1.93
CA CYS A 113 -14.72 13.59 2.09
C CYS A 113 -15.97 14.31 2.62
N VAL A 114 -15.90 14.83 3.83
CA VAL A 114 -17.02 15.46 4.56
C VAL A 114 -16.82 16.96 4.74
N GLY A 115 -15.67 17.50 4.36
CA GLY A 115 -15.33 18.91 4.51
C GLY A 115 -14.14 19.35 3.68
N GLU A 116 -13.59 20.52 4.01
CA GLU A 116 -12.36 21.04 3.42
C GLU A 116 -11.13 20.22 3.85
N VAL A 117 -10.13 20.11 2.97
CA VAL A 117 -8.94 19.25 3.08
C VAL A 117 -7.68 20.07 3.10
#